data_AF-A0A512B3F6-F1
#
_entry.id   AF-A0A512B3F6-F1
#
_cell.length_a   1.000
_cell.length_b   1.000
_cell.length_c   1.000
_cell.angle_alpha   90.00
_cell.angle_beta   90.00
_cell.angle_gamma   90.00
#
_symmetry.space_group_name_H-M   'P 1'
#
loop_
_entity.id
_entity.type
_entity.pdbx_description
1 polymer ?
#
loop_
_entity_poly.entity_id
_entity_poly.type
_entity_poly.pdbx_seq_one_letter_code
_entity_poly.pdbx_strand_id
1 'polypeptide(L)'
;MLKQLLEFKQTDRKWHFGVLAGLSVGIPLLAGYYTGNMPAVKLASLAGLVILYIHSQNLAHRMITLMACSFGIMVSFSVGIFFGFNPYVASFVLGLYAFAVHLALYYLKMVRPPGNFFFIMVASVAISMPYQIETIPEKIGFVGIGTMISCTLGLLYSLVTLRRMPPAQEVISLAPGKYINFIQSLTFGLFVGLALLVAYLLKLDSPYWAPTSCAAVMQ
;
A
#
# COMPACT_ATOMS: atom_id res chain seq x y z
N MET A 1 16.05 20.40 20.77
CA MET A 1 14.86 19.75 20.16
C MET A 1 14.06 20.69 19.26
N LEU A 2 13.69 21.93 19.66
CA LEU A 2 12.92 22.84 18.76
C LEU A 2 13.62 23.20 17.43
N LYS A 3 14.95 23.30 17.40
CA LYS A 3 15.68 23.56 16.14
C LYS A 3 15.46 22.48 15.08
N GLN A 4 15.33 21.21 15.47
CA GLN A 4 15.05 20.12 14.52
C GLN A 4 13.62 20.14 13.98
N LEU A 5 12.66 20.73 14.72
CA LEU A 5 11.29 20.95 14.23
C LEU A 5 11.21 22.09 13.20
N LEU A 6 12.14 23.05 13.25
CA LEU A 6 12.21 24.22 12.37
C LEU A 6 13.23 24.05 11.24
N GLU A 7 13.97 22.96 11.21
CA GLU A 7 14.98 22.69 10.19
C GLU A 7 14.32 22.05 8.96
N PHE A 8 14.19 22.82 7.88
CA PHE A 8 13.75 22.31 6.59
C PHE A 8 14.82 21.37 6.02
N LYS A 9 14.63 20.06 6.22
CA LYS A 9 15.46 19.04 5.56
C LYS A 9 15.23 19.09 4.05
N GLN A 10 16.31 19.21 3.29
CA GLN A 10 16.28 19.06 1.84
C GLN A 10 15.85 17.62 1.49
N THR A 11 14.95 17.51 0.50
CA THR A 11 14.41 16.24 0.04
C THR A 11 14.92 15.98 -1.38
N ASP A 12 15.50 14.80 -1.62
CA ASP A 12 15.99 14.39 -2.94
C ASP A 12 14.85 14.08 -3.94
N ARG A 13 13.60 14.02 -3.47
CA ARG A 13 12.43 13.76 -4.31
C ARG A 13 12.06 14.99 -5.14
N LYS A 14 12.17 14.83 -6.46
CA LYS A 14 11.73 15.82 -7.46
C LYS A 14 10.23 16.08 -7.34
N TRP A 15 9.83 17.35 -7.49
CA TRP A 15 8.43 17.80 -7.36
C TRP A 15 7.45 17.05 -8.28
N HIS A 16 7.90 16.65 -9.48
CA HIS A 16 7.08 15.89 -10.43
C HIS A 16 6.52 14.57 -9.86
N PHE A 17 7.20 13.95 -8.88
CA PHE A 17 6.72 12.73 -8.25
C PHE A 17 5.48 12.96 -7.38
N GLY A 18 5.43 14.09 -6.65
CA GLY A 18 4.26 14.47 -5.86
C GLY A 18 3.05 14.77 -6.73
N VAL A 19 3.28 15.46 -7.86
CA VAL A 19 2.23 15.72 -8.86
C VAL A 19 1.70 14.42 -9.46
N LEU A 20 2.58 13.47 -9.79
CA LEU A 20 2.19 12.16 -10.31
C LEU A 20 1.33 11.37 -9.31
N ALA A 21 1.72 11.36 -8.03
CA ALA A 21 0.96 10.71 -6.98
C ALA A 21 -0.42 11.38 -6.79
N GLY A 22 -0.46 12.71 -6.79
CA GLY A 22 -1.70 13.49 -6.74
C GLY A 22 -2.63 13.19 -7.91
N LEU A 23 -2.10 13.07 -9.13
CA LEU A 23 -2.89 12.70 -10.31
C LEU A 23 -3.43 11.27 -10.22
N SER A 24 -2.63 10.32 -9.74
CA SER A 24 -3.05 8.91 -9.61
C SER A 24 -4.25 8.74 -8.67
N VAL A 25 -4.26 9.49 -7.57
CA VAL A 25 -5.35 9.49 -6.57
C VAL A 25 -6.50 10.39 -7.01
N GLY A 26 -6.19 11.53 -7.62
CA GLY A 26 -7.15 12.56 -8.03
C GLY A 26 -8.01 12.17 -9.23
N ILE A 27 -7.46 11.47 -10.23
CA ILE A 27 -8.23 11.08 -11.43
C ILE A 27 -9.43 10.20 -11.07
N PRO A 28 -9.28 9.12 -10.28
CA PRO A 28 -10.42 8.36 -9.78
C PRO A 28 -11.43 9.29 -9.09
N LEU A 29 -11.00 10.09 -8.10
CA LEU A 29 -11.89 10.95 -7.31
C LEU A 29 -12.69 11.93 -8.18
N LEU A 30 -12.07 12.56 -9.17
CA LEU A 30 -12.75 13.43 -10.13
C LEU A 30 -13.78 12.65 -10.96
N ALA A 31 -13.44 11.45 -11.43
CA ALA A 31 -14.40 10.59 -12.12
C ALA A 31 -15.58 10.20 -11.22
N GLY A 32 -15.33 9.96 -9.93
CA GLY A 32 -16.37 9.72 -8.91
C GLY A 32 -17.32 10.89 -8.70
N TYR A 33 -16.78 12.12 -8.72
CA TYR A 33 -17.58 13.33 -8.63
C TYR A 33 -18.56 13.46 -9.80
N TYR A 34 -18.11 13.18 -11.03
CA TYR A 34 -18.98 13.24 -12.21
C TYR A 34 -19.97 12.07 -12.31
N THR A 35 -19.62 10.88 -11.84
CA THR A 35 -20.46 9.68 -11.91
C THR A 35 -21.42 9.52 -10.72
N GLY A 36 -21.24 10.31 -9.66
CA GLY A 36 -22.03 10.23 -8.43
C GLY A 36 -21.70 9.03 -7.53
N ASN A 37 -20.84 8.09 -7.96
CA ASN A 37 -20.50 6.89 -7.20
C ASN A 37 -19.22 7.07 -6.36
N MET A 38 -19.31 7.93 -5.34
CA MET A 38 -18.19 8.20 -4.43
C MET A 38 -17.69 6.97 -3.63
N PRO A 39 -18.54 6.05 -3.13
CA PRO A 39 -18.07 4.89 -2.37
C PRO A 39 -17.13 3.98 -3.16
N ALA A 40 -17.47 3.67 -4.41
CA ALA A 40 -16.68 2.82 -5.28
C ALA A 40 -15.33 3.46 -5.64
N VAL A 41 -15.36 4.74 -5.99
CA VAL A 41 -14.17 5.46 -6.44
C VAL A 41 -13.14 5.69 -5.34
N LYS A 42 -13.57 5.79 -4.07
CA LYS A 42 -12.62 5.83 -2.93
C LYS A 42 -11.72 4.60 -2.89
N LEU A 43 -12.23 3.42 -3.26
CA LEU A 43 -11.45 2.18 -3.35
C LEU A 43 -10.41 2.25 -4.47
N ALA A 44 -10.83 2.73 -5.65
CA ALA A 44 -9.94 2.93 -6.79
C ALA A 44 -8.82 3.94 -6.44
N SER A 45 -9.16 5.01 -5.72
CA SER A 45 -8.21 6.03 -5.27
C SER A 45 -7.17 5.47 -4.28
N LEU A 46 -7.56 4.57 -3.38
CA LEU A 46 -6.62 3.90 -2.47
C LEU A 46 -5.63 3.01 -3.24
N ALA A 47 -6.11 2.26 -4.23
CA ALA A 47 -5.27 1.48 -5.13
C ALA A 47 -4.31 2.37 -5.95
N GLY A 48 -4.74 3.61 -6.23
CA GLY A 48 -3.96 4.69 -6.85
C GLY A 48 -2.61 4.98 -6.19
N LEU A 49 -2.48 4.71 -4.89
CA LEU A 49 -1.27 4.94 -4.10
C LEU A 49 -0.12 3.99 -4.47
N VAL A 50 -0.40 2.92 -5.23
CA VAL A 50 0.63 1.98 -5.70
C VAL A 50 1.68 2.66 -6.58
N ILE A 51 1.36 3.81 -7.19
CA ILE A 51 2.31 4.64 -7.94
C ILE A 51 3.53 5.03 -7.10
N LEU A 52 3.41 5.09 -5.78
CA LEU A 52 4.50 5.43 -4.88
C LEU A 52 5.59 4.36 -4.83
N TYR A 53 5.38 3.16 -5.37
CA TYR A 53 6.40 2.10 -5.46
C TYR A 53 7.39 2.28 -6.62
N ILE A 54 7.27 3.36 -7.43
CA ILE A 54 8.13 3.60 -8.59
C ILE A 54 9.55 4.07 -8.21
N HIS A 55 10.41 3.13 -7.78
CA HIS A 55 11.74 3.42 -7.21
C HIS A 55 12.94 2.93 -8.05
N SER A 56 12.73 2.49 -9.30
CA SER A 56 13.82 1.99 -10.15
C SER A 56 14.23 2.99 -11.24
N GLN A 57 15.46 2.88 -11.72
CA GLN A 57 15.99 3.71 -12.81
C GLN A 57 15.69 3.10 -14.19
N ASN A 58 15.66 1.77 -14.29
CA ASN A 58 15.42 1.05 -15.54
C ASN A 58 13.92 0.95 -15.84
N LEU A 59 13.48 1.33 -17.05
CA LEU A 59 12.07 1.29 -17.47
C LEU A 59 11.43 -0.06 -17.20
N ALA A 60 12.09 -1.14 -17.64
CA ALA A 60 11.54 -2.49 -17.51
C ALA A 60 11.35 -2.86 -16.04
N HIS A 61 12.35 -2.60 -15.21
CA HIS A 61 12.28 -2.93 -13.78
C HIS A 61 11.23 -2.06 -13.05
N ARG A 62 11.12 -0.77 -13.37
CA ARG A 62 10.06 0.12 -12.82
C ARG A 62 8.67 -0.43 -13.09
N MET A 63 8.40 -0.80 -14.34
CA MET A 63 7.10 -1.31 -14.74
C MET A 63 6.82 -2.69 -14.13
N ILE A 64 7.81 -3.58 -14.10
CA ILE A 64 7.67 -4.90 -13.45
C ILE A 64 7.36 -4.73 -11.96
N THR A 65 8.10 -3.88 -11.25
CA THR A 65 7.83 -3.59 -9.84
C THR A 65 6.44 -3.01 -9.65
N LEU A 66 6.04 -2.03 -10.47
CA LEU A 66 4.73 -1.39 -10.36
C LEU A 66 3.58 -2.38 -10.63
N MET A 67 3.72 -3.25 -11.63
CA MET A 67 2.75 -4.29 -11.95
C MET A 67 2.69 -5.35 -10.84
N ALA A 68 3.84 -5.79 -10.31
CA ALA A 68 3.91 -6.73 -9.20
C ALA A 68 3.26 -6.15 -7.93
N CYS A 69 3.52 -4.87 -7.60
CA CYS A 69 2.87 -4.19 -6.49
C CYS A 69 1.36 -4.00 -6.73
N SER A 70 0.95 -3.69 -7.96
CA SER A 70 -0.47 -3.59 -8.32
C SER A 70 -1.21 -4.90 -8.12
N PHE A 71 -0.61 -6.00 -8.57
CA PHE A 71 -1.13 -7.34 -8.32
C PHE A 71 -1.17 -7.65 -6.82
N GLY A 72 -0.11 -7.32 -6.09
CA GLY A 72 -0.06 -7.47 -4.65
C GLY A 72 -1.19 -6.72 -3.93
N ILE A 73 -1.48 -5.47 -4.32
CA ILE A 73 -2.58 -4.66 -3.76
C ILE A 73 -3.95 -5.29 -4.07
N MET A 74 -4.15 -5.82 -5.28
CA MET A 74 -5.39 -6.54 -5.61
C MET A 74 -5.57 -7.80 -4.76
N VAL A 75 -4.49 -8.55 -4.53
CA VAL A 75 -4.49 -9.71 -3.63
C VAL A 75 -4.75 -9.27 -2.18
N SER A 76 -4.11 -8.20 -1.71
CA SER A 76 -4.34 -7.63 -0.36
C SER A 76 -5.82 -7.31 -0.15
N PHE A 77 -6.42 -6.63 -1.12
CA PHE A 77 -7.82 -6.24 -1.05
C PHE A 77 -8.73 -7.48 -1.08
N SER A 78 -8.45 -8.44 -1.94
CA SER A 78 -9.24 -9.67 -2.09
C SER A 78 -9.21 -10.52 -0.81
N VAL A 79 -8.03 -10.69 -0.20
CA VAL A 79 -7.90 -11.39 1.08
C VAL A 79 -8.65 -10.63 2.17
N GLY A 80 -8.50 -9.30 2.25
CA GLY A 80 -9.20 -8.51 3.25
C GLY A 80 -10.73 -8.65 3.16
N ILE A 81 -11.32 -8.49 1.98
CA ILE A 81 -12.78 -8.54 1.84
C ILE A 81 -13.35 -9.95 2.04
N PHE A 82 -12.60 -10.99 1.67
CA PHE A 82 -13.05 -12.38 1.80
C PHE A 82 -13.15 -12.83 3.27
N PHE A 83 -12.25 -12.35 4.13
CA PHE A 83 -12.17 -12.73 5.53
C PHE A 83 -12.84 -11.74 6.52
N GLY A 84 -13.58 -10.75 6.01
CA GLY A 84 -14.28 -9.73 6.80
C GLY A 84 -15.59 -10.15 7.48
N PHE A 85 -15.92 -11.46 7.51
CA PHE A 85 -17.22 -11.95 8.01
C PHE A 85 -17.35 -11.94 9.54
N ASN A 86 -16.24 -12.14 10.28
CA ASN A 86 -16.24 -12.20 11.75
C ASN A 86 -15.09 -11.35 12.32
N PRO A 87 -15.33 -10.44 13.27
CA PRO A 87 -14.30 -9.59 13.87
C PRO A 87 -13.06 -10.32 14.42
N TYR A 88 -13.26 -11.51 15.01
CA TYR A 88 -12.15 -12.30 15.56
C TYR A 88 -11.31 -12.93 14.45
N VAL A 89 -11.97 -13.47 13.42
CA VAL A 89 -11.29 -14.06 12.27
C VAL A 89 -10.59 -12.98 11.45
N ALA A 90 -11.24 -11.84 11.27
CA ALA A 90 -10.69 -10.67 10.59
C ALA A 90 -9.35 -10.24 11.20
N SER A 91 -9.31 -10.09 12.52
CA SER A 91 -8.11 -9.68 13.26
C SER A 91 -6.97 -10.70 13.12
N PHE A 92 -7.30 -11.99 13.22
CA PHE A 92 -6.32 -13.07 13.08
C PHE A 92 -5.76 -13.14 11.65
N VAL A 93 -6.62 -13.07 10.64
CA VAL A 93 -6.23 -13.09 9.23
C VAL A 93 -5.40 -11.87 8.87
N LEU A 94 -5.77 -10.67 9.34
CA LEU A 94 -4.97 -9.47 9.09
C LEU A 94 -3.57 -9.58 9.68
N GLY A 95 -3.43 -10.11 10.90
CA GLY A 95 -2.13 -10.32 11.52
C GLY A 95 -1.25 -11.33 10.76
N LEU A 96 -1.84 -12.46 10.34
CA LEU A 96 -1.15 -13.46 9.52
C LEU A 96 -0.77 -12.90 8.15
N TYR A 97 -1.65 -12.11 7.54
CA TYR A 97 -1.40 -11.44 6.27
C TYR A 97 -0.27 -10.42 6.39
N ALA A 98 -0.27 -9.58 7.42
CA ALA A 98 0.78 -8.60 7.68
C ALA A 98 2.15 -9.27 7.88
N PHE A 99 2.19 -10.39 8.62
CA PHE A 99 3.38 -11.24 8.74
C PHE A 99 3.86 -11.74 7.38
N ALA A 100 2.96 -12.31 6.57
CA ALA A 100 3.28 -12.87 5.26
C ALA A 100 3.79 -11.80 4.28
N VAL A 101 3.16 -10.62 4.24
CA VAL A 101 3.57 -9.50 3.38
C VAL A 101 4.94 -8.97 3.80
N HIS A 102 5.18 -8.77 5.09
CA HIS A 102 6.47 -8.30 5.58
C HIS A 102 7.59 -9.29 5.20
N LEU A 103 7.35 -10.59 5.38
CA LEU A 103 8.28 -11.64 4.99
C LEU A 103 8.51 -11.70 3.47
N ALA A 104 7.43 -11.62 2.67
CA ALA A 104 7.51 -11.66 1.21
C ALA A 104 8.30 -10.48 0.66
N LEU A 105 8.04 -9.26 1.12
CA LEU A 105 8.75 -8.06 0.67
C LEU A 105 10.22 -8.06 1.10
N TYR A 106 10.52 -8.64 2.27
CA TYR A 106 11.89 -8.89 2.68
C TYR A 106 12.62 -9.83 1.70
N TYR A 107 12.02 -10.97 1.34
CA TYR A 107 12.60 -11.88 0.35
C TYR A 107 12.78 -11.24 -1.04
N LEU A 108 11.84 -10.37 -1.42
CA LEU A 108 11.91 -9.59 -2.66
C LEU A 108 12.89 -8.39 -2.59
N LYS A 109 13.58 -8.20 -1.45
CA LYS A 109 14.48 -7.07 -1.18
C LYS A 109 13.81 -5.69 -1.36
N MET A 110 12.49 -5.62 -1.26
CA MET A 110 11.68 -4.39 -1.37
C MET A 110 11.47 -3.75 0.01
N VAL A 111 12.57 -3.41 0.70
CA VAL A 111 12.54 -2.82 2.05
C VAL A 111 12.53 -1.28 2.01
N ARG A 112 12.71 -0.68 0.83
CA ARG A 112 12.65 0.78 0.69
C ARG A 112 11.23 1.30 0.96
N PRO A 113 11.06 2.42 1.68
CA PRO A 113 9.75 3.02 1.90
C PRO A 113 9.09 3.37 0.55
N PRO A 114 7.81 3.03 0.31
CA PRO A 114 6.75 2.75 1.29
C PRO A 114 6.58 1.28 1.76
N GLY A 115 7.48 0.36 1.41
CA GLY A 115 7.57 -0.97 2.06
C GLY A 115 6.25 -1.77 2.08
N ASN A 116 5.90 -2.34 3.23
CA ASN A 116 4.69 -3.15 3.43
C ASN A 116 3.39 -2.34 3.65
N PHE A 117 3.50 -1.05 3.94
CA PHE A 117 2.42 -0.23 4.50
C PHE A 117 1.15 -0.19 3.66
N PHE A 118 1.25 0.08 2.35
CA PHE A 118 0.05 0.20 1.51
C PHE A 118 -0.69 -1.13 1.33
N PHE A 119 0.02 -2.26 1.29
CA PHE A 119 -0.60 -3.59 1.25
C PHE A 119 -1.44 -3.86 2.50
N ILE A 120 -0.88 -3.55 3.68
CA ILE A 120 -1.56 -3.74 4.96
C ILE A 120 -2.71 -2.75 5.10
N MET A 121 -2.53 -1.51 4.66
CA MET A 121 -3.58 -0.50 4.68
C MET A 121 -4.79 -0.94 3.85
N VAL A 122 -4.56 -1.34 2.60
CA VAL A 122 -5.64 -1.78 1.72
C VAL A 122 -6.33 -3.03 2.28
N ALA A 123 -5.59 -3.98 2.84
CA ALA A 123 -6.16 -5.15 3.50
C ALA A 123 -7.00 -4.77 4.74
N SER A 124 -6.51 -3.85 5.58
CA SER A 124 -7.20 -3.37 6.79
C SER A 124 -8.50 -2.63 6.45
N VAL A 125 -8.46 -1.82 5.39
CA VAL A 125 -9.65 -1.12 4.88
C VAL A 125 -10.65 -2.13 4.34
N ALA A 126 -10.22 -3.11 3.54
CA ALA A 126 -11.09 -4.12 2.95
C ALA A 126 -11.76 -5.02 3.99
N ILE A 127 -11.03 -5.44 5.03
CA ILE A 127 -11.55 -6.34 6.08
C ILE A 127 -12.57 -5.66 7.01
N SER A 128 -12.53 -4.33 7.07
CA SER A 128 -13.44 -3.52 7.88
C SER A 128 -14.71 -3.10 7.13
N MET A 129 -14.87 -3.50 5.87
CA MET A 129 -16.06 -3.18 5.07
C MET A 129 -17.22 -4.11 5.37
N PRO A 130 -18.47 -3.66 5.13
CA PRO A 130 -19.63 -4.55 5.23
C PRO A 130 -19.49 -5.73 4.26
N TYR A 131 -19.62 -6.94 4.81
CA TYR A 131 -19.48 -8.19 4.08
C TYR A 131 -20.76 -8.49 3.29
N GLN A 132 -20.67 -8.41 1.96
CA GLN A 132 -21.74 -8.76 1.03
C GLN A 132 -21.11 -9.46 -0.18
N ILE A 133 -21.36 -10.77 -0.30
CA ILE A 133 -20.71 -11.65 -1.28
C ILE A 133 -20.93 -11.15 -2.72
N GLU A 134 -22.12 -10.64 -3.00
CA GLU A 134 -22.54 -10.16 -4.33
C GLU A 134 -21.72 -8.95 -4.81
N THR A 135 -21.30 -8.08 -3.88
CA THR A 135 -20.54 -6.85 -4.20
C THR A 135 -19.03 -7.05 -4.22
N ILE A 136 -18.54 -8.26 -3.87
CA ILE A 136 -17.09 -8.54 -3.80
C ILE A 136 -16.42 -8.35 -5.17
N PRO A 137 -16.92 -8.94 -6.27
CA PRO A 137 -16.28 -8.79 -7.58
C PRO A 137 -16.28 -7.34 -8.06
N GLU A 138 -17.36 -6.60 -7.79
CA GLU A 138 -17.49 -5.19 -8.15
C GLU A 138 -16.43 -4.33 -7.44
N LYS A 139 -16.27 -4.50 -6.12
CA LYS A 139 -15.28 -3.77 -5.32
C LYS A 139 -13.84 -4.10 -5.75
N ILE A 140 -13.55 -5.37 -6.04
CA ILE A 140 -12.25 -5.79 -6.59
C ILE A 140 -12.02 -5.13 -7.96
N GLY A 141 -13.06 -5.05 -8.80
CA GLY A 141 -13.01 -4.36 -10.09
C GLY A 141 -12.61 -2.90 -9.96
N PHE A 142 -13.19 -2.15 -9.01
CA PHE A 142 -12.82 -0.75 -8.77
C PHE A 142 -11.36 -0.58 -8.32
N VAL A 143 -10.87 -1.46 -7.45
CA VAL A 143 -9.44 -1.50 -7.06
C VAL A 143 -8.57 -1.80 -8.29
N GLY A 144 -8.99 -2.73 -9.13
CA GLY A 144 -8.36 -3.03 -10.42
C GLY A 144 -8.22 -1.79 -11.31
N ILE A 145 -9.31 -1.04 -11.49
CA ILE A 145 -9.30 0.21 -12.27
C ILE A 145 -8.27 1.21 -11.70
N GLY A 146 -8.22 1.38 -10.38
CA GLY A 146 -7.24 2.26 -9.73
C GLY A 146 -5.79 1.85 -9.97
N THR A 147 -5.50 0.54 -9.92
CA THR A 147 -4.16 0.03 -10.24
C THR A 147 -3.81 0.15 -11.72
N MET A 148 -4.79 -0.01 -12.62
CA MET A 148 -4.60 0.22 -14.06
C MET A 148 -4.24 1.68 -14.35
N ILE A 149 -4.99 2.64 -13.77
CA ILE A 149 -4.71 4.07 -13.90
C ILE A 149 -3.28 4.37 -13.42
N SER A 150 -2.89 3.81 -12.27
CA SER A 150 -1.54 3.96 -11.73
C SER A 150 -0.47 3.40 -12.67
N CYS A 151 -0.69 2.21 -13.22
CA CYS A 151 0.22 1.60 -14.19
C CYS A 151 0.37 2.45 -15.46
N THR A 152 -0.74 2.97 -16.00
CA THR A 152 -0.72 3.83 -17.18
C THR A 152 0.04 5.13 -16.91
N LEU A 153 -0.24 5.81 -15.79
CA LEU A 153 0.49 7.02 -15.39
C LEU A 153 1.97 6.73 -15.12
N GLY A 154 2.27 5.61 -14.47
CA GLY A 154 3.63 5.15 -14.22
C GLY A 154 4.40 4.91 -15.51
N LEU A 155 3.76 4.34 -16.53
CA LEU A 155 4.33 4.16 -17.86
C LEU A 155 4.59 5.50 -18.54
N LEU A 156 3.60 6.40 -18.58
CA LEU A 156 3.74 7.74 -19.18
C LEU A 156 4.88 8.53 -18.53
N TYR A 157 4.91 8.55 -17.19
CA TYR A 157 5.99 9.20 -16.45
C TYR A 157 7.35 8.56 -16.71
N SER A 158 7.41 7.22 -16.79
CA SER A 158 8.65 6.52 -17.09
C SER A 158 9.17 6.84 -18.48
N LEU A 159 8.29 6.93 -19.50
CA LEU A 159 8.67 7.34 -20.86
C LEU A 159 9.22 8.78 -20.90
N VAL A 160 8.59 9.72 -20.20
CA VAL A 160 9.03 11.11 -20.13
C VAL A 160 10.37 11.26 -19.40
N THR A 161 10.62 10.45 -18.38
CA THR A 161 11.85 10.54 -17.56
C THR A 161 13.03 9.74 -18.11
N LEU A 162 12.79 8.75 -18.99
CA LEU A 162 13.82 7.86 -19.54
C LEU A 162 14.96 8.60 -20.26
N ARG A 163 14.67 9.77 -20.86
CA ARG A 163 15.65 10.57 -21.60
C ARG A 163 16.69 11.28 -20.73
N ARG A 164 16.58 11.27 -19.40
CA ARG A 164 17.26 12.26 -18.53
C ARG A 164 18.14 11.70 -17.40
N MET A 165 18.42 10.41 -17.33
CA MET A 165 19.17 9.84 -16.19
C MET A 165 20.38 9.00 -16.63
N PRO A 166 21.60 9.33 -16.17
CA PRO A 166 22.75 8.43 -16.27
C PRO A 166 22.58 7.24 -15.31
N PRO A 167 23.20 6.09 -15.63
CA PRO A 167 23.08 4.86 -14.83
C PRO A 167 23.76 5.05 -13.46
N ALA A 168 22.98 5.16 -12.39
CA ALA A 168 23.52 5.18 -11.02
C ALA A 168 23.63 3.73 -10.49
N GLN A 169 24.80 3.39 -9.96
CA GLN A 169 25.14 2.08 -9.42
C GLN A 169 24.14 1.64 -8.34
N GLU A 170 23.67 0.40 -8.46
CA GLU A 170 22.88 -0.27 -7.44
C GLU A 170 23.75 -0.44 -6.19
N VAL A 171 23.49 0.37 -5.17
CA VAL A 171 24.10 0.16 -3.85
C VAL A 171 23.49 -1.12 -3.29
N ILE A 172 24.26 -2.20 -3.33
CA ILE A 172 23.92 -3.50 -2.75
C ILE A 172 23.92 -3.30 -1.24
N SER A 173 22.76 -3.04 -0.65
CA SER A 173 22.58 -3.08 0.80
C SER A 173 22.61 -4.55 1.24
N LEU A 174 23.66 -4.95 1.94
CA LEU A 174 23.77 -6.25 2.60
C LEU A 174 22.60 -6.42 3.57
N ALA A 175 21.80 -7.47 3.37
CA ALA A 175 20.65 -7.75 4.21
C ALA A 175 21.09 -8.21 5.62
N PRO A 176 20.44 -7.74 6.70
CA PRO A 176 20.68 -8.28 8.04
C PRO A 176 20.25 -9.76 8.14
N GLY A 177 20.81 -10.49 9.10
CA GLY A 177 20.69 -11.95 9.22
C GLY A 177 19.25 -12.49 9.28
N LYS A 178 19.02 -13.66 8.66
CA LYS A 178 17.71 -14.31 8.43
C LYS A 178 16.81 -14.46 9.69
N TYR A 179 17.41 -14.68 10.87
CA TYR A 179 16.68 -14.86 12.13
C TYR A 179 16.04 -13.58 12.68
N ILE A 180 16.73 -12.44 12.55
CA ILE A 180 16.26 -11.14 13.05
C ILE A 180 14.98 -10.74 12.29
N ASN A 181 14.91 -11.05 11.00
CA ASN A 181 13.79 -10.67 10.14
C ASN A 181 12.52 -11.52 10.36
N PHE A 182 12.66 -12.80 10.74
CA PHE A 182 11.48 -13.63 11.05
C PHE A 182 10.78 -13.14 12.32
N ILE A 183 11.56 -12.86 13.37
CA ILE A 183 11.03 -12.33 14.64
C ILE A 183 10.41 -10.95 14.41
N GLN A 184 11.06 -10.08 13.62
CA GLN A 184 10.50 -8.77 13.26
C GLN A 184 9.20 -8.88 12.46
N SER A 185 9.12 -9.80 11.51
CA SER A 185 7.88 -10.04 10.76
C SER A 185 6.77 -10.53 11.71
N LEU A 186 7.11 -11.41 12.64
CA LEU A 186 6.17 -12.00 13.59
C LEU A 186 5.63 -10.95 14.56
N THR A 187 6.51 -10.12 15.14
CA THR A 187 6.08 -9.01 15.99
C THR A 187 5.21 -8.03 15.21
N PHE A 188 5.62 -7.67 14.00
CA PHE A 188 4.84 -6.79 13.13
C PHE A 188 3.42 -7.33 12.86
N GLY A 189 3.29 -8.59 12.46
CA GLY A 189 1.97 -9.22 12.24
C GLY A 189 1.12 -9.31 13.51
N LEU A 190 1.73 -9.65 14.64
CA LEU A 190 1.05 -9.76 15.93
C LEU A 190 0.48 -8.40 16.37
N PHE A 191 1.28 -7.33 16.32
CA PHE A 191 0.82 -6.01 16.74
C PHE A 191 -0.27 -5.45 15.83
N VAL A 192 -0.16 -5.63 14.52
CA VAL A 192 -1.20 -5.20 13.57
C VAL A 192 -2.51 -5.95 13.78
N GLY A 193 -2.46 -7.27 13.97
CA GLY A 193 -3.65 -8.08 14.26
C GLY A 193 -4.30 -7.73 15.59
N LEU A 194 -3.50 -7.53 16.65
CA LEU A 194 -3.99 -7.08 17.95
C LEU A 194 -4.61 -5.68 17.89
N ALA A 195 -4.04 -4.76 17.13
CA ALA A 195 -4.59 -3.41 16.96
C ALA A 195 -6.01 -3.45 16.37
N LEU A 196 -6.25 -4.31 15.37
CA LEU A 196 -7.59 -4.50 14.81
C LEU A 196 -8.54 -5.17 15.81
N LEU A 197 -8.06 -6.16 16.57
CA LEU A 197 -8.86 -6.85 17.59
C LEU A 197 -9.33 -5.86 18.67
N VAL A 198 -8.41 -5.05 19.19
CA VAL A 198 -8.73 -4.00 20.17
C VAL A 198 -9.72 -3.00 19.59
N ALA A 199 -9.57 -2.63 18.32
CA ALA A 199 -10.50 -1.72 17.65
C ALA A 199 -11.93 -2.27 17.56
N TYR A 200 -12.08 -3.56 17.26
CA TYR A 200 -13.38 -4.22 17.28
C TYR A 200 -13.96 -4.36 18.69
N LEU A 201 -13.14 -4.67 19.70
CA LEU A 201 -13.58 -4.75 21.10
C LEU A 201 -14.08 -3.40 21.63
N LEU A 202 -13.43 -2.31 21.22
CA LEU A 202 -13.83 -0.94 21.55
C LEU A 202 -15.03 -0.44 20.73
N LYS A 203 -15.55 -1.24 19.79
CA LYS A 203 -16.66 -0.88 18.88
C LYS A 203 -16.44 0.46 18.18
N LEU A 204 -15.23 0.69 17.69
CA LEU A 204 -14.91 1.91 16.92
C LEU A 204 -15.69 1.94 15.61
N ASP A 205 -16.19 3.12 15.22
CA ASP A 205 -16.90 3.32 13.94
C ASP A 205 -16.03 3.05 12.71
N SER A 206 -14.70 3.16 12.85
CA SER A 206 -13.74 2.97 11.75
C SER A 206 -12.54 2.12 12.22
N PRO A 207 -12.72 0.80 12.37
CA PRO A 207 -11.74 -0.08 13.00
C PRO A 207 -10.44 -0.22 12.19
N TYR A 208 -10.47 0.04 10.88
CA TYR A 208 -9.30 -0.03 10.00
C TYR A 208 -8.20 1.00 10.34
N TRP A 209 -8.51 2.11 11.00
CA TRP A 209 -7.48 3.12 11.33
C TRP A 209 -6.44 2.59 12.31
N ALA A 210 -6.85 1.82 13.32
CA ALA A 210 -5.94 1.28 14.34
C ALA A 210 -4.79 0.44 13.77
N PRO A 211 -5.02 -0.60 12.95
CA PRO A 211 -3.93 -1.37 12.35
C PRO A 211 -3.10 -0.54 11.37
N THR A 212 -3.69 0.42 10.65
CA THR A 212 -2.92 1.29 9.75
C THR A 212 -1.98 2.24 10.48
N SER A 213 -2.41 2.84 11.58
CA SER A 213 -1.55 3.68 12.42
C SER A 213 -0.45 2.85 13.09
N CYS A 214 -0.77 1.65 13.55
CA CYS A 214 0.22 0.71 14.09
C CYS A 214 1.28 0.37 13.03
N ALA A 215 0.86 -0.01 11.82
CA ALA A 215 1.75 -0.29 10.71
C ALA A 215 2.63 0.92 10.33
N ALA A 216 2.08 2.14 10.38
CA ALA A 216 2.83 3.36 10.09
C ALA A 216 3.92 3.67 11.13
N VAL A 217 3.66 3.42 12.42
CA VAL A 217 4.63 3.68 13.51
C VAL A 217 5.74 2.63 13.54
N MET A 218 5.44 1.40 13.14
CA MET A 218 6.43 0.32 13.11
C MET A 218 7.32 0.32 11.87
N GLN A 219 6.99 1.13 10.86
CA GLN A 219 7.75 1.28 9.62
C GLN A 219 8.88 2.31 9.76
#